data_AF-A0A6P7GQC4-F1
#
_entry.id   AF-A0A6P7GQC4-F1
#
_cell.length_a   1.000
_cell.length_b   1.000
_cell.length_c   1.000
_cell.angle_alpha   90.00
_cell.angle_beta   90.00
_cell.angle_gamma   90.00
#
_symmetry.space_group_name_H-M   'P 1'
#
loop_
_entity.id
_entity.type
_entity.pdbx_description
1 polymer ?
#
loop_
_entity_poly.entity_id
_entity_poly.type
_entity_poly.pdbx_seq_one_letter_code
_entity_poly.pdbx_strand_id
1 'polypeptide(L)'
;MEEILNIIDVKLNSGVFKEVDEALIKLRDLCIEHPENSELLWRIGKAHKKIADFNDDKEVIKENVYNGIDACEASLRLKEDSSEAHKWFVILVGDRCSFGSISEKLADGALFKKHVLRALEIHPLDGTLHHLMGHFNYEAAG
;
A
#
# COMPACT_ATOMS: atom_id res chain seq x y z
N MET A 1 0.43 22.09 4.12
CA MET A 1 0.22 20.63 4.05
C MET A 1 0.85 20.03 2.79
N GLU A 2 0.52 20.54 1.61
CA GLU A 2 1.02 20.00 0.32
C GLU A 2 2.55 19.95 0.21
N GLU A 3 3.26 21.01 0.59
CA GLU A 3 4.73 21.02 0.59
C GLU A 3 5.35 19.92 1.48
N ILE A 4 4.76 19.69 2.66
CA ILE A 4 5.21 18.64 3.58
C ILE A 4 4.97 17.25 2.97
N LEU A 5 3.80 17.04 2.34
CA LEU A 5 3.49 15.78 1.66
C LEU A 5 4.45 15.53 0.49
N ASN A 6 4.81 16.56 -0.27
CA ASN A 6 5.79 16.43 -1.35
C ASN A 6 7.17 16.00 -0.83
N ILE A 7 7.63 16.57 0.28
CA ILE A 7 8.91 16.16 0.92
C ILE A 7 8.82 14.70 1.39
N ILE A 8 7.70 14.31 2.00
CA ILE A 8 7.46 12.92 2.40
C ILE A 8 7.51 12.01 1.18
N ASP A 9 6.83 12.36 0.08
CA ASP A 9 6.80 11.55 -1.12
C ASP A 9 8.18 11.40 -1.77
N VAL A 10 9.03 12.42 -1.73
CA VAL A 10 10.43 12.32 -2.14
C VAL A 10 11.16 11.29 -1.29
N LYS A 11 11.06 11.37 0.04
CA LYS A 11 11.70 10.42 0.97
C LYS A 11 11.20 8.98 0.77
N LEU A 12 9.89 8.79 0.58
CA LEU A 12 9.30 7.46 0.34
C LEU A 12 9.78 6.81 -0.96
N ASN A 13 10.28 7.60 -1.92
CA ASN A 13 10.76 7.14 -3.22
C ASN A 13 12.29 7.17 -3.35
N SER A 14 13.03 7.50 -2.31
CA SER A 14 14.49 7.72 -2.42
C SER A 14 15.32 6.45 -2.54
N GLY A 15 14.75 5.29 -2.19
CA GLY A 15 15.50 4.03 -2.13
C GLY A 15 16.44 3.95 -0.92
N VAL A 16 16.32 4.86 0.06
CA VAL A 16 17.13 4.88 1.27
C VAL A 16 16.26 4.56 2.49
N PHE A 17 16.55 3.43 3.17
CA PHE A 17 15.79 2.97 4.34
C PHE A 17 15.58 4.06 5.38
N LYS A 18 16.66 4.77 5.77
CA LYS A 18 16.60 5.82 6.78
C LYS A 18 15.61 6.94 6.42
N GLU A 19 15.52 7.31 5.15
CA GLU A 19 14.60 8.38 4.73
C GLU A 19 13.15 7.91 4.74
N VAL A 20 12.90 6.65 4.37
CA VAL A 20 11.57 6.03 4.48
C VAL A 20 11.14 5.91 5.94
N ASP A 21 12.04 5.52 6.84
CA ASP A 21 11.77 5.43 8.27
C ASP A 21 11.44 6.81 8.88
N GLU A 22 12.24 7.83 8.56
CA GLU A 22 11.95 9.22 8.95
C GLU A 22 10.61 9.72 8.39
N ALA A 23 10.26 9.35 7.15
CA ALA A 23 8.98 9.70 6.56
C ALA A 23 7.81 9.01 7.29
N LEU A 24 7.96 7.73 7.67
CA LEU A 24 6.95 7.01 8.45
C LEU A 24 6.72 7.64 9.82
N ILE A 25 7.80 8.00 10.53
CA ILE A 25 7.70 8.70 11.82
C ILE A 25 6.93 10.01 11.63
N LYS A 26 7.31 10.82 10.64
CA LYS A 26 6.65 12.11 10.39
C LYS A 26 5.19 11.95 9.99
N LEU A 27 4.84 10.93 9.22
CA LEU A 27 3.47 10.60 8.85
C LEU A 27 2.62 10.24 10.07
N ARG A 28 3.17 9.48 11.02
CA ARG A 28 2.49 9.12 12.27
C ARG A 28 2.24 10.36 13.14
N ASP A 29 3.21 11.26 13.27
CA ASP A 29 3.02 12.53 13.99
C ASP A 29 1.89 13.36 13.36
N LEU A 30 1.88 13.49 12.03
CA LEU A 30 0.83 14.21 11.31
C LEU A 30 -0.54 13.55 11.46
N CYS A 31 -0.62 12.22 11.61
CA CYS A 31 -1.88 11.53 11.88
C CYS A 31 -2.42 11.82 13.28
N ILE A 32 -1.57 12.17 14.25
CA ILE A 32 -2.06 12.63 15.57
C ILE A 32 -2.76 13.99 15.42
N GLU A 33 -2.21 14.88 14.60
CA GLU A 33 -2.77 16.21 14.33
C GLU A 33 -3.97 16.16 13.37
N HIS A 34 -3.99 15.17 12.46
CA HIS A 34 -4.97 15.02 11.39
C HIS A 34 -5.43 13.55 11.25
N PRO A 35 -6.16 13.00 12.24
CA PRO A 35 -6.46 11.56 12.33
C PRO A 35 -7.34 11.01 11.22
N GLU A 36 -8.13 11.86 10.56
CA GLU A 36 -9.03 11.48 9.47
C GLU A 36 -8.50 11.92 8.09
N ASN A 37 -7.19 12.08 7.94
CA ASN A 37 -6.60 12.42 6.66
C ASN A 37 -6.20 11.17 5.87
N SER A 38 -7.06 10.79 4.92
CA SER A 38 -6.82 9.69 3.98
C SER A 38 -5.46 9.79 3.27
N GLU A 39 -4.99 11.01 2.94
CA GLU A 39 -3.72 11.21 2.25
C GLU A 39 -2.50 10.81 3.08
N LEU A 40 -2.59 10.90 4.41
CA LEU A 40 -1.53 10.44 5.31
C LEU A 40 -1.55 8.92 5.43
N LEU A 41 -2.74 8.33 5.54
CA LEU A 41 -2.93 6.91 5.79
C LEU A 41 -2.42 6.02 4.64
N TRP A 42 -2.73 6.35 3.38
CA TRP A 42 -2.19 5.56 2.27
C TRP A 42 -0.68 5.72 2.12
N ARG A 43 -0.11 6.89 2.50
CA ARG A 43 1.35 7.10 2.54
C ARG A 43 2.02 6.28 3.64
N ILE A 44 1.35 6.07 4.78
CA ILE A 44 1.80 5.11 5.80
C ILE A 44 1.82 3.69 5.22
N GLY A 45 0.78 3.29 4.49
CA GLY A 45 0.74 2.02 3.77
C GLY A 45 1.94 1.85 2.83
N LYS A 46 2.20 2.86 2.00
CA LYS A 46 3.38 2.93 1.12
C LYS A 46 4.69 2.82 1.89
N ALA A 47 4.84 3.54 3.00
CA ALA A 47 6.06 3.51 3.81
C ALA A 47 6.34 2.12 4.37
N HIS A 48 5.31 1.44 4.89
CA HIS A 48 5.41 0.07 5.36
C HIS A 48 5.80 -0.90 4.23
N LYS A 49 5.21 -0.77 3.04
CA LYS A 49 5.64 -1.54 1.86
C LYS A 49 7.13 -1.32 1.56
N LYS A 50 7.59 -0.07 1.56
CA LYS A 50 9.00 0.26 1.32
C LYS A 50 9.92 -0.32 2.38
N ILE A 51 9.55 -0.26 3.65
CA ILE A 51 10.30 -0.89 4.74
C ILE A 51 10.37 -2.40 4.53
N ALA A 52 9.27 -3.06 4.18
CA ALA A 52 9.25 -4.48 3.85
C ALA A 52 10.25 -4.82 2.73
N ASP A 53 10.32 -4.00 1.67
CA ASP A 53 11.26 -4.18 0.56
C ASP A 53 12.75 -4.06 0.96
N PHE A 54 13.08 -3.44 2.10
CA PHE A 54 14.45 -3.29 2.61
C PHE A 54 14.87 -4.41 3.57
N ASN A 55 13.98 -5.35 3.90
CA ASN A 55 14.23 -6.37 4.91
C ASN A 55 14.21 -7.78 4.29
N ASP A 56 15.05 -8.67 4.81
CA ASP A 56 15.04 -10.10 4.48
C ASP A 56 14.42 -10.97 5.59
N ASP A 57 14.17 -10.37 6.77
CA ASP A 57 13.53 -11.05 7.89
C ASP A 57 12.03 -11.19 7.63
N LYS A 58 11.57 -12.44 7.52
CA LYS A 58 10.17 -12.76 7.22
C LYS A 58 9.18 -12.20 8.23
N GLU A 59 9.52 -12.13 9.51
CA GLU A 59 8.62 -11.59 10.53
C GLU A 59 8.53 -10.07 10.42
N VAL A 60 9.67 -9.39 10.16
CA VAL A 60 9.69 -7.94 9.91
C VAL A 60 8.90 -7.59 8.64
N ILE A 61 9.09 -8.34 7.57
CA ILE A 61 8.34 -8.15 6.31
C ILE A 61 6.85 -8.34 6.58
N LYS A 62 6.47 -9.45 7.23
CA LYS A 62 5.08 -9.76 7.54
C LYS A 62 4.44 -8.65 8.37
N GLU A 63 5.06 -8.21 9.46
CA GLU A 63 4.55 -7.14 10.30
C GLU A 63 4.29 -5.86 9.48
N ASN A 64 5.25 -5.46 8.65
CA ASN A 64 5.09 -4.28 7.80
C ASN A 64 3.99 -4.46 6.75
N VAL A 65 3.87 -5.63 6.13
CA VAL A 65 2.79 -5.91 5.17
C VAL A 65 1.43 -5.74 5.83
N TYR A 66 1.20 -6.34 7.00
CA TYR A 66 -0.09 -6.22 7.71
C TYR A 66 -0.35 -4.79 8.17
N ASN A 67 0.63 -4.11 8.78
CA ASN A 67 0.48 -2.70 9.18
C ASN A 67 0.17 -1.78 7.99
N GLY A 68 0.77 -2.06 6.83
CA GLY A 68 0.49 -1.31 5.62
C GLY A 68 -0.93 -1.51 5.12
N ILE A 69 -1.45 -2.74 5.16
CA ILE A 69 -2.82 -3.07 4.75
C ILE A 69 -3.81 -2.33 5.64
N ASP A 70 -3.63 -2.40 6.96
CA ASP A 70 -4.52 -1.73 7.93
C ASP A 70 -4.59 -0.21 7.69
N ALA A 71 -3.46 0.41 7.36
CA ALA A 71 -3.39 1.83 7.02
C ALA A 71 -4.12 2.16 5.71
N CYS A 72 -3.93 1.35 4.66
CA CYS A 72 -4.63 1.53 3.39
C CYS A 72 -6.15 1.30 3.54
N GLU A 73 -6.58 0.32 4.33
CA GLU A 73 -8.00 0.11 4.63
C GLU A 73 -8.59 1.29 5.39
N ALA A 74 -7.85 1.85 6.37
CA ALA A 74 -8.26 3.04 7.07
C ALA A 74 -8.42 4.24 6.11
N SER A 75 -7.48 4.41 5.17
CA SER A 75 -7.60 5.41 4.10
C SER A 75 -8.86 5.21 3.26
N LEU A 76 -9.14 3.97 2.82
CA LEU A 76 -10.29 3.65 1.99
C LEU A 76 -11.63 3.78 2.72
N ARG A 77 -11.66 3.58 4.05
CA ARG A 77 -12.84 3.87 4.87
C ARG A 77 -13.20 5.35 4.90
N LEU A 78 -12.19 6.23 4.83
CA LEU A 78 -12.38 7.68 4.80
C LEU A 78 -12.63 8.20 3.39
N LYS A 79 -11.97 7.62 2.39
CA LYS A 79 -12.05 8.01 0.99
C LYS A 79 -11.97 6.79 0.07
N GLU A 80 -13.13 6.25 -0.27
CA GLU A 80 -13.25 5.07 -1.13
C GLU A 80 -12.77 5.33 -2.57
N ASP A 81 -12.78 6.56 -3.06
CA ASP A 81 -12.35 6.93 -4.41
C ASP A 81 -10.86 7.33 -4.48
N SER A 82 -10.04 6.87 -3.54
CA SER A 82 -8.60 7.10 -3.56
C SER A 82 -7.87 6.05 -4.39
N SER A 83 -7.47 6.43 -5.62
CA SER A 83 -6.68 5.56 -6.50
C SER A 83 -5.36 5.11 -5.85
N GLU A 84 -4.66 6.01 -5.14
CA GLU A 84 -3.40 5.66 -4.46
C GLU A 84 -3.65 4.68 -3.30
N ALA A 85 -4.72 4.86 -2.52
CA ALA A 85 -5.03 3.93 -1.44
C ALA A 85 -5.36 2.54 -1.97
N HIS A 86 -6.15 2.44 -3.04
CA HIS A 86 -6.39 1.17 -3.71
C HIS A 86 -5.11 0.54 -4.25
N LYS A 87 -4.24 1.33 -4.87
CA LYS A 87 -2.96 0.86 -5.44
C LYS A 87 -2.04 0.27 -4.37
N TRP A 88 -1.81 0.99 -3.27
CA TRP A 88 -0.95 0.48 -2.20
C TRP A 88 -1.58 -0.70 -1.48
N PHE A 89 -2.91 -0.69 -1.29
CA PHE A 89 -3.64 -1.85 -0.75
C PHE A 89 -3.38 -3.12 -1.56
N VAL A 90 -3.55 -3.08 -2.89
CA VAL A 90 -3.38 -4.28 -3.73
C VAL A 90 -1.93 -4.74 -3.81
N ILE A 91 -0.96 -3.83 -3.78
CA ILE A 91 0.48 -4.19 -3.72
C ILE A 91 0.76 -4.98 -2.44
N LEU A 92 0.29 -4.47 -1.29
CA LEU A 92 0.50 -5.11 0.00
C LEU A 92 -0.27 -6.43 0.14
N VAL A 93 -1.50 -6.51 -0.38
CA VAL A 93 -2.26 -7.77 -0.45
C VAL A 93 -1.52 -8.81 -1.31
N GLY A 94 -0.90 -8.37 -2.42
CA GLY A 94 -0.03 -9.22 -3.23
C GLY A 94 1.14 -9.81 -2.41
N ASP A 95 1.80 -9.00 -1.59
CA ASP A 95 2.88 -9.48 -0.72
C ASP A 95 2.38 -10.43 0.37
N ARG A 96 1.16 -10.18 0.90
CA ARG A 96 0.53 -11.03 1.92
C ARG A 96 0.34 -12.46 1.44
N CYS A 97 0.22 -12.72 0.14
CA CYS A 97 0.18 -14.07 -0.42
C CYS A 97 1.39 -14.94 -0.02
N SER A 98 2.52 -14.35 0.36
CA SER A 98 3.69 -15.09 0.85
C SER A 98 3.57 -15.56 2.31
N PHE A 99 2.61 -14.99 3.07
CA PHE A 99 2.49 -15.18 4.52
C PHE A 99 1.11 -15.68 4.97
N GLY A 100 0.06 -15.42 4.18
CA GLY A 100 -1.32 -15.78 4.50
C GLY A 100 -1.59 -17.28 4.39
N SER A 101 -2.56 -17.74 5.17
CA SER A 101 -3.18 -19.06 5.05
C SER A 101 -3.86 -19.22 3.67
N ILE A 102 -4.13 -20.47 3.27
CA ILE A 102 -4.85 -20.77 2.02
C ILE A 102 -6.20 -20.03 1.94
N SER A 103 -6.89 -19.90 3.07
CA SER A 103 -8.17 -19.17 3.14
C SER A 103 -8.01 -17.67 2.90
N GLU A 104 -6.96 -17.06 3.46
CA GLU A 104 -6.66 -15.64 3.24
C GLU A 104 -6.31 -15.38 1.76
N LYS A 105 -5.48 -16.24 1.16
CA LYS A 105 -5.10 -16.11 -0.26
C LYS A 105 -6.30 -16.15 -1.21
N LEU A 106 -7.29 -16.99 -0.92
CA LEU A 106 -8.51 -17.09 -1.74
C LEU A 106 -9.38 -15.83 -1.64
N ALA A 107 -9.55 -15.31 -0.42
CA ALA A 107 -10.27 -14.05 -0.19
C ALA A 107 -9.52 -12.86 -0.83
N ASP A 108 -8.19 -12.88 -0.75
CA ASP A 108 -7.31 -11.85 -1.30
C ASP A 108 -7.42 -11.77 -2.83
N GLY A 109 -7.61 -12.88 -3.54
CA GLY A 109 -7.80 -12.83 -5.00
C GLY A 109 -9.06 -12.05 -5.44
N ALA A 110 -10.17 -12.18 -4.71
CA ALA A 110 -11.39 -11.44 -5.00
C ALA A 110 -11.24 -9.95 -4.65
N LEU A 111 -10.62 -9.65 -3.50
CA LEU A 111 -10.33 -8.27 -3.08
C LEU A 111 -9.35 -7.59 -4.02
N PHE A 112 -8.29 -8.28 -4.44
CA PHE A 112 -7.28 -7.77 -5.35
C PHE A 112 -7.91 -7.29 -6.65
N LYS A 113 -8.65 -8.15 -7.34
CA LYS A 113 -9.31 -7.79 -8.60
C LYS A 113 -10.28 -6.61 -8.43
N LYS A 114 -11.08 -6.59 -7.36
CA LYS A 114 -12.00 -5.49 -7.06
C LYS A 114 -11.26 -4.15 -6.92
N HIS A 115 -10.20 -4.11 -6.12
CA HIS A 115 -9.48 -2.87 -5.82
C HIS A 115 -8.63 -2.39 -7.01
N VAL A 116 -8.01 -3.30 -7.79
CA VAL A 116 -7.28 -2.91 -9.00
C VAL A 116 -8.23 -2.30 -10.03
N LEU A 117 -9.39 -2.94 -10.29
CA LEU A 117 -10.38 -2.41 -11.22
C LEU A 117 -10.89 -1.03 -10.78
N ARG A 118 -11.19 -0.86 -9.48
CA ARG A 118 -11.64 0.43 -8.95
C ARG A 118 -10.59 1.53 -9.12
N ALA A 119 -9.32 1.21 -8.86
CA ALA A 119 -8.23 2.17 -9.08
C ALA A 119 -8.06 2.53 -10.55
N LEU A 120 -8.21 1.57 -11.47
CA LEU A 120 -8.16 1.81 -12.92
C LEU A 120 -9.35 2.62 -13.44
N GLU A 121 -10.54 2.50 -12.83
CA GLU A 121 -11.67 3.38 -13.16
C GLU A 121 -11.35 4.86 -12.86
N ILE A 122 -10.58 5.12 -11.81
CA ILE A 122 -10.21 6.47 -11.37
C ILE A 122 -9.00 6.96 -12.19
N HIS A 123 -7.93 6.17 -12.26
CA HIS A 123 -6.69 6.47 -12.98
C HIS A 123 -6.38 5.39 -14.05
N PRO A 124 -7.01 5.47 -15.23
CA PRO A 124 -6.97 4.42 -16.26
C PRO A 124 -5.63 4.27 -16.97
N LEU A 125 -4.61 5.07 -16.65
CA LEU A 125 -3.29 5.02 -17.27
C LEU A 125 -2.18 4.61 -16.28
N ASP A 126 -2.53 4.16 -15.07
CA ASP A 126 -1.52 3.72 -14.11
C ASP A 126 -0.86 2.42 -14.56
N GLY A 127 0.41 2.50 -14.95
CA GLY A 127 1.17 1.36 -15.46
C GLY A 127 1.40 0.25 -14.42
N THR A 128 1.48 0.59 -13.13
CA THR A 128 1.64 -0.39 -12.04
C THR A 128 0.39 -1.25 -11.93
N LEU A 129 -0.80 -0.65 -11.97
CA LEU A 129 -2.07 -1.37 -11.87
C LEU A 129 -2.30 -2.32 -13.06
N HIS A 130 -1.92 -1.91 -14.27
CA HIS A 130 -1.99 -2.78 -15.44
C HIS A 130 -1.04 -3.98 -15.32
N HIS A 131 0.19 -3.75 -14.85
CA HIS A 131 1.17 -4.82 -14.64
C HIS A 131 0.67 -5.82 -13.59
N LEU A 132 0.15 -5.33 -12.47
CA LEU A 132 -0.44 -6.14 -11.40
C LEU A 132 -1.61 -7.00 -11.88
N MET A 133 -2.52 -6.42 -12.68
CA MET A 133 -3.65 -7.17 -13.26
C MET A 133 -3.17 -8.25 -14.25
N GLY A 134 -2.14 -7.95 -15.05
CA GLY A 134 -1.53 -8.93 -15.96
C GLY A 134 -0.95 -10.12 -15.21
N HIS A 135 -0.21 -9.87 -14.12
CA HIS A 135 0.37 -10.91 -13.28
C HIS A 135 -0.71 -11.80 -12.64
N PHE A 136 -1.74 -11.18 -12.04
CA PHE A 136 -2.85 -11.90 -11.42
C PHE A 136 -3.57 -12.85 -12.40
N ASN A 137 -3.84 -12.39 -13.63
CA ASN A 137 -4.49 -13.21 -14.64
C ASN A 137 -3.60 -14.37 -15.13
N TYR A 138 -2.28 -14.18 -15.18
CA TYR A 138 -1.34 -15.24 -15.53
C TYR A 138 -1.30 -16.34 -14.46
N GLU A 139 -1.22 -15.95 -13.18
CA GLU A 139 -1.23 -16.90 -12.07
C GLU A 139 -2.56 -17.66 -11.92
N ALA A 140 -3.70 -17.00 -12.20
CA ALA A 140 -5.02 -17.64 -12.13
C ALA A 140 -5.32 -18.59 -13.31
N ALA A 141 -4.55 -18.52 -14.39
CA ALA A 141 -4.75 -19.34 -15.60
C ALA A 141 -3.87 -20.62 -15.63
N GLY A 142 -2.94 -20.78 -14.68
CA GLY A 142 -2.08 -21.95 -14.51
C GLY A 142 -2.56 -22.89 -13.42
#